data_AF-A0A0M3HHS0-F1
#
_entry.id   AF-A0A0M3HHS0-F1
#
_cell.length_a   1.000
_cell.length_b   1.000
_cell.length_c   1.000
_cell.angle_alpha   90.00
_cell.angle_beta   90.00
_cell.angle_gamma   90.00
#
_symmetry.space_group_name_H-M   'P 1'
#
loop_
_entity.id
_entity.type
_entity.pdbx_description
1 polymer ?
#
loop_
_entity_poly.entity_id
_entity_poly.type
_entity_poly.pdbx_seq_one_letter_code
_entity_poly.pdbx_strand_id
1 'polypeptide(L)'
;MTHGVVFKAITDFELINAVLQFTVDYFVVVYLGWKSVVFLLGGFLVASGLHPLAGHYISDHYMFRAGQETYSYYGPINLVTFNVGHHNEHHDFPFVCGANLPKVRDFKLYASTSSLTCHILKDVTI
;
A
#
# COMPACT_ATOMS: atom_id res chain seq x y z
N MET A 1 -31.69 -9.11 19.10
CA MET A 1 -30.42 -9.72 19.52
C MET A 1 -29.51 -8.57 19.94
N THR A 2 -29.27 -8.42 21.24
CA THR A 2 -28.38 -7.37 21.75
C THR A 2 -26.96 -7.74 21.35
N HIS A 3 -26.36 -6.97 20.44
CA HIS A 3 -24.93 -7.07 20.15
C HIS A 3 -24.18 -6.61 21.40
N GLY A 4 -23.96 -7.53 22.34
CA GLY A 4 -23.14 -7.29 23.51
C GLY A 4 -21.72 -6.98 23.05
N VAL A 5 -21.15 -5.90 23.56
CA VAL A 5 -19.75 -5.56 23.32
C VAL A 5 -18.90 -6.64 24.00
N VAL A 6 -18.33 -7.54 23.20
CA VAL A 6 -17.38 -8.56 23.68
C VAL A 6 -15.99 -7.94 23.63
N PHE A 7 -15.37 -7.78 24.79
CA PHE A 7 -13.98 -7.34 24.88
C PHE A 7 -13.07 -8.50 24.48
N LYS A 8 -12.23 -8.27 23.46
CA LYS A 8 -11.19 -9.23 23.06
C LYS A 8 -10.08 -9.23 24.12
N ALA A 9 -9.72 -10.42 24.58
CA ALA A 9 -8.59 -10.59 25.49
C ALA A 9 -7.28 -10.23 24.78
N ILE A 10 -6.38 -9.58 25.51
CA ILE A 10 -5.02 -9.29 25.03
C ILE A 10 -4.29 -10.62 24.85
N THR A 11 -3.69 -10.79 23.68
CA THR A 11 -2.90 -11.97 23.31
C THR A 11 -1.44 -11.79 23.67
N ASP A 12 -0.72 -12.89 23.84
CA ASP A 12 0.72 -12.87 24.12
C ASP A 12 1.50 -12.15 23.01
N PHE A 13 1.09 -12.31 21.74
CA PHE A 13 1.72 -11.63 20.60
C PHE A 13 1.54 -10.12 20.64
N GLU A 14 0.38 -9.61 21.07
CA GLU A 14 0.16 -8.18 21.24
C GLU A 14 1.06 -7.61 22.35
N LEU A 15 1.24 -8.37 23.44
CA LEU A 15 2.15 -7.98 24.53
C LEU A 15 3.62 -7.98 24.07
N ILE A 16 4.05 -9.01 23.35
CA ILE A 16 5.41 -9.10 22.78
C ILE A 16 5.66 -7.93 21.82
N ASN A 17 4.71 -7.64 20.94
CA ASN A 17 4.81 -6.52 20.00
C ASN A 17 4.93 -5.18 20.74
N ALA A 18 4.13 -4.97 21.80
CA ALA A 18 4.20 -3.75 22.61
C ALA A 18 5.57 -3.59 23.28
N VAL A 19 6.11 -4.66 23.88
CA VAL A 19 7.43 -4.63 24.53
C VAL A 19 8.53 -4.32 23.51
N LEU A 20 8.49 -4.93 22.33
CA LEU A 20 9.45 -4.65 21.26
C LEU A 20 9.36 -3.20 20.78
N GLN A 21 8.15 -2.68 20.55
CA GLN A 21 7.94 -1.30 20.12
C GLN A 21 8.51 -0.31 21.15
N PHE A 22 8.19 -0.46 22.43
CA PHE A 22 8.72 0.43 23.48
C PHE A 22 10.24 0.34 23.64
N THR A 23 10.83 -0.85 23.40
CA THR A 23 12.28 -1.03 23.42
C THR A 23 12.96 -0.29 22.28
N VAL A 24 12.40 -0.38 21.06
CA VAL A 24 12.91 0.37 19.90
C VAL A 24 12.74 1.88 20.13
N ASP A 25 11.56 2.31 20.58
CA ASP A 25 11.29 3.72 20.88
C ASP A 25 12.29 4.25 21.91
N TYR A 26 12.58 3.49 22.98
CA TYR A 26 13.60 3.83 23.99
C TYR A 26 14.97 4.09 23.36
N PHE A 27 15.44 3.21 22.48
CA PHE A 27 16.72 3.39 21.81
C PHE A 27 16.72 4.61 20.86
N VAL A 28 15.60 4.87 20.18
CA VAL A 28 15.42 6.07 19.35
C VAL A 28 15.59 7.33 20.21
N VAL A 29 15.03 7.37 21.42
CA VAL A 29 15.24 8.50 22.35
C VAL A 29 16.69 8.69 22.73
N VAL A 30 17.32 7.60 23.16
CA VAL A 30 18.65 7.66 23.78
C VAL A 30 19.69 8.10 22.75
N TYR A 31 19.57 7.60 21.52
CA TYR A 31 20.56 7.86 20.47
C TYR A 31 20.19 9.03 19.55
N LEU A 32 18.89 9.31 19.32
CA LEU A 32 18.43 10.32 18.36
C LEU A 32 17.65 11.49 19.00
N GLY A 33 17.30 11.38 20.29
CA GLY A 33 16.59 12.41 21.07
C GLY A 33 15.10 12.52 20.75
N TRP A 34 14.35 13.26 21.58
CA TRP A 34 12.88 13.35 21.44
C TRP A 34 12.37 13.96 20.13
N LYS A 35 13.18 14.79 19.47
CA LYS A 35 12.80 15.35 18.16
C LYS A 35 12.60 14.26 17.11
N SER A 36 13.34 13.15 17.20
CA SER A 36 13.19 12.01 16.28
C SER A 36 11.83 11.33 16.44
N VAL A 37 11.34 11.15 17.68
CA VAL A 37 10.01 10.58 17.94
C VAL A 37 8.91 11.49 17.38
N VAL A 38 9.00 12.80 17.61
CA VAL A 38 8.06 13.77 17.00
C VAL A 38 8.10 13.70 15.47
N PHE A 39 9.28 13.59 14.88
CA PHE A 39 9.44 13.45 13.44
C PHE A 39 8.82 12.15 12.92
N LEU A 40 9.02 11.01 13.58
CA LEU A 40 8.47 9.72 13.19
C LEU A 40 6.94 9.71 13.29
N LEU A 41 6.38 10.17 14.41
CA LEU A 41 4.93 10.28 14.59
C LEU A 41 4.31 11.27 13.61
N GLY A 42 4.94 12.44 13.43
CA GLY A 42 4.48 13.44 12.47
C GLY A 42 4.54 12.92 11.02
N GLY A 43 5.62 12.23 10.66
CA GLY A 43 5.79 11.60 9.35
C GLY A 43 4.72 10.53 9.10
N PHE A 44 4.42 9.68 10.08
CA PHE A 44 3.33 8.72 10.00
C PHE A 44 1.97 9.40 9.75
N LEU A 45 1.66 10.45 10.52
CA LEU A 45 0.41 11.20 10.34
C LEU A 45 0.32 11.89 8.99
N VAL A 46 1.43 12.37 8.43
CA VAL A 46 1.44 12.99 7.10
C VAL A 46 1.37 11.94 6.00
N ALA A 47 2.00 10.77 6.17
CA ALA A 47 2.06 9.72 5.16
C ALA A 47 0.79 8.85 5.10
N SER A 48 0.10 8.67 6.24
CA SER A 48 -1.10 7.82 6.35
C SER A 48 -2.35 8.57 6.81
N GLY A 49 -2.24 9.88 7.09
CA GLY A 49 -3.35 10.68 7.57
C GLY A 49 -4.01 11.54 6.49
N LEU A 50 -4.41 12.76 6.87
CA LEU A 50 -5.28 13.63 6.08
C LEU A 50 -4.52 14.34 4.94
N HIS A 51 -4.22 13.60 3.87
CA HIS A 51 -3.78 14.18 2.61
C HIS A 51 -4.48 13.50 1.43
N PRO A 52 -4.69 14.20 0.29
CA PRO A 52 -5.46 13.66 -0.83
C PRO A 52 -4.91 12.34 -1.40
N LEU A 53 -3.58 12.12 -1.32
CA LEU A 53 -2.98 10.89 -1.83
C LEU A 53 -3.33 9.68 -0.94
N ALA A 54 -3.53 9.83 0.38
CA ALA A 54 -4.02 8.76 1.26
C ALA A 54 -5.40 8.23 0.82
N GLY A 55 -6.13 8.97 -0.02
CA GLY A 55 -7.32 8.46 -0.70
C GLY A 55 -7.09 7.19 -1.52
N HIS A 56 -5.84 6.84 -1.86
CA HIS A 56 -5.53 5.56 -2.51
C HIS A 56 -5.96 4.34 -1.67
N TYR A 57 -6.01 4.45 -0.34
CA TYR A 57 -6.54 3.36 0.49
C TYR A 57 -8.00 3.02 0.15
N ILE A 58 -8.77 3.99 -0.35
CA ILE A 58 -10.15 3.77 -0.79
C ILE A 58 -10.16 2.95 -2.09
N SER A 59 -9.29 3.25 -3.06
CA SER A 59 -9.20 2.44 -4.28
C SER A 59 -8.68 1.03 -4.03
N ASP A 60 -7.91 0.84 -2.97
CA ASP A 60 -7.23 -0.42 -2.68
C ASP A 60 -8.04 -1.32 -1.73
N HIS A 61 -8.95 -0.76 -0.93
CA HIS A 61 -9.69 -1.50 0.11
C HIS A 61 -11.21 -1.31 0.08
N TYR A 62 -11.73 -0.47 -0.82
CA TYR A 62 -13.18 -0.32 -0.98
C TYR A 62 -13.65 -0.90 -2.31
N MET A 63 -14.50 -1.92 -2.22
CA MET A 63 -15.11 -2.55 -3.39
C MET A 63 -16.30 -1.71 -3.89
N PHE A 64 -16.10 -0.98 -4.99
CA PHE A 64 -17.19 -0.24 -5.64
C PHE A 64 -18.10 -1.13 -6.51
N ARG A 65 -17.58 -2.25 -7.03
CA ARG A 65 -18.30 -3.26 -7.81
C ARG A 65 -17.91 -4.66 -7.34
N ALA A 66 -18.90 -5.55 -7.25
CA ALA A 66 -18.67 -6.94 -6.89
C ALA A 66 -17.75 -7.63 -7.92
N GLY A 67 -16.73 -8.34 -7.44
CA GLY A 67 -15.75 -9.04 -8.27
C GLY A 67 -14.53 -8.21 -8.70
N GLN A 68 -14.46 -6.93 -8.32
CA GLN A 68 -13.27 -6.11 -8.50
C GLN A 68 -12.83 -5.54 -7.15
N GLU A 69 -11.78 -6.14 -6.60
CA GLU A 69 -11.28 -5.86 -5.25
C GLU A 69 -10.53 -4.52 -5.17
N THR A 70 -9.79 -4.16 -6.22
CA THR A 70 -8.91 -2.98 -6.24
C THR A 70 -9.03 -2.19 -7.55
N TYR A 71 -8.66 -0.91 -7.54
CA TYR A 71 -8.88 0.01 -8.67
C TYR A 71 -7.62 0.82 -8.99
N SER A 72 -7.29 0.92 -10.28
CA SER A 72 -6.22 1.82 -10.76
C SER A 72 -6.72 3.27 -10.94
N TYR A 73 -5.86 4.23 -10.60
CA TYR A 73 -6.00 5.66 -10.90
C TYR A 73 -5.01 6.06 -12.01
N TYR A 74 -5.51 6.67 -13.09
CA TYR A 74 -4.69 7.06 -14.26
C TYR A 74 -4.58 8.57 -14.46
N GLY A 75 -4.82 9.37 -13.42
CA GLY A 75 -4.75 10.83 -13.52
C GLY A 75 -3.33 11.39 -13.38
N PRO A 76 -3.18 12.73 -13.49
CA PRO A 76 -1.89 13.41 -13.55
C PRO A 76 -1.03 13.24 -12.30
N ILE A 77 -1.62 12.85 -11.16
CA ILE A 77 -0.87 12.65 -9.91
C ILE A 77 0.16 11.53 -10.03
N ASN A 78 -0.02 10.59 -10.97
CA ASN A 78 0.95 9.52 -11.24
C ASN A 78 2.35 10.04 -11.60
N LEU A 79 2.44 11.26 -12.15
CA LEU A 79 3.74 11.89 -12.47
C LEU A 79 4.58 12.17 -11.23
N VAL A 80 3.94 12.49 -10.10
CA VAL A 80 4.62 12.79 -8.84
C VAL A 80 4.59 11.63 -7.85
N THR A 81 3.73 10.64 -8.10
CA THR A 81 3.65 9.39 -7.32
C THR A 81 4.29 8.20 -8.03
N PHE A 82 5.13 8.43 -9.04
CA PHE A 82 5.90 7.38 -9.73
C PHE A 82 5.03 6.22 -10.26
N ASN A 83 3.87 6.55 -10.86
CA ASN A 83 2.91 5.59 -11.40
C ASN A 83 2.28 4.61 -10.38
N VAL A 84 2.32 4.92 -9.07
CA VAL A 84 1.66 4.09 -8.03
C VAL A 84 0.16 3.90 -8.28
N GLY A 85 -0.51 4.83 -8.97
CA GLY A 85 -1.92 4.67 -9.33
C GLY A 85 -2.20 3.51 -10.29
N HIS A 86 -1.19 2.92 -10.96
CA HIS A 86 -1.33 1.71 -11.77
C HIS A 86 -1.38 0.44 -10.87
N HIS A 87 -2.33 0.43 -9.94
CA HIS A 87 -2.41 -0.55 -8.87
C HIS A 87 -2.71 -1.96 -9.40
N ASN A 88 -3.72 -2.10 -10.26
CA ASN A 88 -4.07 -3.40 -10.85
C ASN A 88 -2.91 -3.96 -11.69
N GLU A 89 -2.28 -3.12 -12.52
CA GLU A 89 -1.13 -3.54 -13.32
C GLU A 89 0.03 -4.00 -12.44
N HIS A 90 0.26 -3.32 -11.31
CA HIS A 90 1.31 -3.71 -10.37
C HIS A 90 1.02 -5.06 -9.71
N HIS A 91 -0.24 -5.31 -9.32
CA HIS A 91 -0.63 -6.58 -8.70
C HIS A 91 -0.68 -7.76 -9.69
N ASP A 92 -1.09 -7.51 -10.94
CA ASP A 92 -1.12 -8.52 -12.01
C ASP A 92 0.28 -8.82 -12.56
N PHE A 93 1.18 -7.82 -12.58
CA PHE A 93 2.54 -7.91 -13.11
C PHE A 93 3.57 -7.42 -12.09
N PRO A 94 3.77 -8.13 -10.97
CA PRO A 94 4.63 -7.68 -9.86
C PRO A 94 6.11 -7.56 -10.23
N PHE A 95 6.52 -8.18 -11.34
CA PHE A 95 7.89 -8.14 -11.85
C PHE A 95 8.16 -6.98 -12.80
N VAL A 96 7.14 -6.19 -13.17
CA VAL A 96 7.31 -5.01 -14.02
C VAL A 96 7.62 -3.79 -13.15
N CYS A 97 8.70 -3.09 -13.46
CA CYS A 97 9.06 -1.84 -12.79
C CYS A 97 7.95 -0.78 -12.95
N GLY A 98 7.72 0.01 -11.92
CA GLY A 98 6.69 1.08 -11.88
C GLY A 98 6.73 2.04 -13.09
N ALA A 99 7.93 2.37 -13.58
CA ALA A 99 8.12 3.22 -14.76
C ALA A 99 7.51 2.63 -16.05
N ASN A 100 7.40 1.29 -16.12
CA ASN A 100 6.92 0.57 -17.28
C ASN A 100 5.44 0.12 -17.14
N LEU A 101 4.80 0.30 -15.98
CA LEU A 101 3.38 -0.03 -15.79
C LEU A 101 2.43 0.66 -16.79
N PRO A 102 2.65 1.92 -17.24
CA PRO A 102 1.84 2.52 -18.28
C PRO A 102 1.88 1.73 -19.60
N LYS A 103 3.02 1.12 -19.93
CA LYS A 103 3.18 0.31 -21.14
C LYS A 103 2.35 -0.97 -21.08
N VAL A 104 2.27 -1.62 -19.91
CA VAL A 104 1.49 -2.84 -19.67
C VAL A 104 0.01 -2.63 -20.02
N ARG A 105 -0.53 -1.48 -19.62
CA ARG A 105 -1.91 -1.07 -19.94
C ARG A 105 -2.11 -0.81 -21.44
N ASP A 106 -1.13 -0.22 -22.09
CA ASP A 106 -1.18 0.11 -23.52
C ASP A 106 -1.07 -1.13 -24.42
N PHE A 107 -0.56 -2.26 -23.89
CA PHE A 107 -0.63 -3.54 -24.57
C PHE A 107 -2.09 -3.99 -24.71
N LYS A 108 -2.51 -4.25 -25.96
CA LYS A 108 -3.83 -4.82 -26.35
C LYS A 108 -4.25 -6.11 -25.62
N LEU A 109 -3.37 -6.71 -24.80
CA LEU A 109 -3.59 -7.97 -24.09
C LEU A 109 -4.15 -7.80 -22.67
N TYR A 110 -4.24 -6.58 -22.13
CA TYR A 110 -4.71 -6.35 -20.75
C TYR A 110 -6.11 -6.94 -20.49
N ALA A 111 -6.96 -7.02 -21.52
CA ALA A 111 -8.30 -7.58 -21.43
C ALA A 111 -8.39 -9.11 -21.62
N SER A 112 -7.31 -9.80 -22.03
CA SER A 112 -7.41 -11.14 -22.60
C SER A 112 -6.75 -12.26 -21.79
N THR A 113 -5.98 -11.98 -20.75
CA THR A 113 -5.09 -13.03 -20.20
C THR A 113 -4.89 -12.98 -18.69
N SER A 114 -5.69 -13.77 -17.97
CA SER A 114 -5.32 -14.32 -16.66
C SER A 114 -4.28 -15.46 -16.76
N SER A 115 -3.71 -15.72 -17.95
CA SER A 115 -2.87 -16.89 -18.24
C SER A 115 -1.53 -16.58 -18.96
N LEU A 116 -1.16 -15.32 -19.20
CA LEU A 116 0.05 -14.97 -19.96
C LEU A 116 1.00 -14.04 -19.19
N THR A 117 1.34 -14.41 -17.95
CA THR A 117 2.37 -13.71 -17.17
C THR A 117 3.78 -13.88 -17.78
N CYS A 118 4.02 -14.90 -18.61
CA CYS A 118 5.38 -15.24 -19.05
C CYS A 118 5.86 -14.53 -20.33
N HIS A 119 4.98 -14.21 -21.27
CA HIS A 119 5.39 -13.63 -22.56
C HIS A 119 5.55 -12.10 -22.55
N ILE A 120 4.75 -11.38 -21.74
CA ILE A 120 4.79 -9.91 -21.64
C ILE A 120 6.09 -9.42 -20.97
N LEU A 121 6.65 -10.21 -20.06
CA LEU A 121 7.85 -9.81 -19.31
C LEU A 121 9.08 -9.61 -20.20
N LYS A 122 9.20 -10.29 -21.35
CA LYS A 122 10.41 -10.15 -22.18
C LYS A 122 10.56 -8.77 -22.83
N ASP A 123 9.46 -8.08 -23.08
CA ASP A 123 9.45 -6.79 -23.80
C ASP A 123 9.36 -5.57 -22.85
N VAL A 124 9.03 -5.80 -21.57
CA VAL A 124 8.74 -4.74 -20.59
C VAL A 124 9.71 -4.74 -19.39
N THR A 125 10.51 -5.81 -19.22
CA THR A 125 11.45 -5.96 -18.07
C THR A 125 12.87 -5.48 -18.38
N ILE A 126 13.07 -4.67 -19.43
CA ILE A 126 14.35 -3.99 -19.72
C ILE A 126 14.16 -2.48 -19.50
#